data_AF-X0VPP7-F1
#
_entry.id   AF-X0VPP7-F1
#
_cell.length_a   1.000
_cell.length_b   1.000
_cell.length_c   1.000
_cell.angle_alpha   90.00
_cell.angle_beta   90.00
_cell.angle_gamma   90.00
#
_symmetry.space_group_name_H-M   'P 1'
#
loop_
_entity.id
_entity.type
_entity.pdbx_description
1 polymer ?
#
loop_
_entity_poly.entity_id
_entity_poly.type
_entity_poly.pdbx_seq_one_letter_code
_entity_poly.pdbx_strand_id
1 'polypeptide(L)'
;MLYETIVTTAATIEPVTLAEAKTQLRIDSSVEDDYVTSLITVARDRIEQHCNRYFTAQVVDIVYYSTFPLGTITQAAIVVPFPDLSAVDSVSYTDTEGAIIVIADTEYTFNP
;
A
#
# COMPACT_ATOMS: atom_id res chain seq x y z
N MET A 1 5.64 -4.69 15.39
CA MET A 1 4.66 -5.76 15.13
C MET A 1 4.94 -6.31 13.74
N LEU A 2 4.87 -7.63 13.55
CA LEU A 2 4.99 -8.21 12.21
C LEU A 2 3.70 -7.91 11.44
N TYR A 3 3.85 -7.40 10.22
CA TYR A 3 2.74 -7.10 9.33
C TYR A 3 3.01 -7.67 7.94
N GLU A 4 1.94 -7.96 7.22
CA GLU A 4 1.94 -8.26 5.80
C GLU A 4 1.08 -7.24 5.08
N THR A 5 1.45 -6.94 3.84
CA THR A 5 0.74 -5.98 2.98
C THR A 5 0.23 -6.65 1.74
N ILE A 6 -1.05 -6.46 1.46
CA ILE A 6 -1.74 -7.04 0.32
C ILE A 6 -2.33 -5.90 -0.49
N VAL A 7 -1.85 -5.71 -1.72
CA VAL A 7 -2.39 -4.70 -2.63
C VAL A 7 -3.72 -5.22 -3.17
N THR A 8 -4.83 -4.59 -2.77
CA THR A 8 -6.19 -4.97 -3.21
C THR A 8 -6.61 -4.21 -4.46
N THR A 9 -6.16 -2.96 -4.60
CA THR A 9 -6.31 -2.17 -5.82
C THR A 9 -4.96 -1.63 -6.27
N ALA A 10 -4.50 -2.11 -7.43
CA ALA A 10 -3.26 -1.67 -8.04
C ALA A 10 -3.34 -0.21 -8.50
N ALA A 11 -2.18 0.44 -8.64
CA ALA A 11 -2.12 1.80 -9.12
C ALA A 11 -2.60 1.90 -10.57
N THR A 12 -3.43 2.90 -10.82
CA THR A 12 -4.01 3.21 -12.14
C THR A 12 -3.17 4.21 -12.93
N ILE A 13 -2.22 4.87 -12.26
CA ILE A 13 -1.31 5.87 -12.83
C ILE A 13 0.10 5.43 -12.48
N GLU A 14 0.99 5.38 -13.49
CA GLU A 14 2.41 5.11 -13.27
C GLU A 14 3.17 6.42 -13.04
N PRO A 15 4.21 6.43 -12.18
CA PRO A 15 5.01 7.62 -11.92
C PRO A 15 5.88 8.05 -13.11
N VAL A 16 6.10 7.15 -14.08
CA VAL A 16 6.85 7.38 -15.31
C VAL A 16 5.99 6.96 -16.49
N THR A 17 5.88 7.81 -17.50
CA THR A 17 5.15 7.51 -18.73
C THR A 17 5.97 6.63 -19.67
N LEU A 18 5.29 5.93 -20.60
CA LEU A 18 5.96 5.16 -21.64
C LEU A 18 6.93 6.01 -22.47
N ALA A 19 6.54 7.25 -22.80
CA ALA A 19 7.39 8.16 -23.58
C ALA A 19 8.67 8.56 -22.84
N GLU A 20 8.58 8.83 -21.53
CA GLU A 20 9.74 9.11 -20.68
C GLU A 20 10.66 7.88 -20.57
N ALA A 21 10.07 6.70 -20.33
CA ALA A 21 10.82 5.45 -20.26
C ALA A 21 11.54 5.14 -21.59
N LYS A 22 10.87 5.30 -22.73
CA LYS A 22 11.47 5.12 -24.06
C LYS A 22 12.60 6.09 -24.32
N THR A 23 12.43 7.35 -23.93
CA THR A 23 13.48 8.37 -24.04
C THR A 23 14.71 7.98 -23.21
N GLN A 24 14.51 7.47 -21.99
CA GLN A 24 15.60 6.99 -21.12
C GLN A 24 16.31 5.77 -21.72
N LEU A 25 15.56 4.85 -22.32
CA LEU A 25 16.09 3.62 -22.93
C LEU A 25 16.62 3.83 -24.36
N ARG A 26 16.41 5.02 -24.95
CA ARG A 26 16.72 5.35 -26.35
C ARG A 26 16.01 4.43 -27.35
N ILE A 27 14.73 4.18 -27.11
CA ILE A 27 13.86 3.37 -27.98
C ILE A 27 12.97 4.31 -28.78
N ASP A 28 13.21 4.38 -30.10
CA ASP A 28 12.40 5.18 -31.02
C ASP A 28 11.25 4.36 -31.67
N SER A 29 11.41 3.04 -31.67
CA SER A 29 10.48 2.02 -32.18
C SER A 29 9.24 1.88 -31.28
N SER A 30 8.12 1.37 -31.81
CA SER A 30 6.93 0.99 -31.03
C SER A 30 6.81 -0.52 -30.80
N VAL A 31 7.77 -1.32 -31.26
CA VAL A 31 7.72 -2.80 -31.17
C VAL A 31 7.77 -3.27 -29.72
N GLU A 32 8.50 -2.55 -28.86
CA GLU A 32 8.73 -2.91 -27.46
C GLU A 32 7.76 -2.23 -26.49
N ASP A 33 6.76 -1.47 -26.98
CA ASP A 33 5.90 -0.61 -26.14
C ASP A 33 5.18 -1.39 -25.04
N ASP A 34 4.63 -2.57 -25.36
CA ASP A 34 3.96 -3.43 -24.40
C ASP A 34 4.92 -3.95 -23.33
N TYR A 35 6.14 -4.31 -23.74
CA TYR A 35 7.16 -4.81 -22.82
C TYR A 35 7.67 -3.70 -21.90
N VAL A 36 7.99 -2.52 -22.44
CA VAL A 36 8.41 -1.36 -21.65
C VAL A 36 7.31 -0.95 -20.68
N THR A 37 6.05 -0.97 -21.11
CA THR A 37 4.89 -0.69 -20.23
C THR A 37 4.85 -1.66 -19.05
N SER A 38 5.05 -2.96 -19.29
CA SER A 38 5.12 -3.95 -18.21
C SER A 38 6.29 -3.72 -17.24
N LEU A 39 7.44 -3.28 -17.76
CA LEU A 39 8.63 -3.01 -16.94
C LEU A 39 8.46 -1.79 -16.05
N ILE A 40 7.67 -0.78 -16.45
CA ILE A 40 7.38 0.39 -15.62
C ILE A 40 6.67 -0.06 -14.34
N THR A 41 5.62 -0.88 -14.46
CA THR A 41 4.88 -1.43 -13.30
C THR A 41 5.80 -2.25 -12.39
N VAL A 42 6.61 -3.15 -12.95
CA VAL A 42 7.57 -3.96 -12.17
C VAL A 42 8.61 -3.08 -11.47
N ALA A 43 9.10 -2.04 -12.14
CA ALA A 43 10.07 -1.12 -11.57
C ALA A 43 9.45 -0.31 -10.42
N ARG A 44 8.22 0.20 -10.58
CA ARG A 44 7.49 0.86 -9.50
C ARG A 44 7.38 -0.06 -8.29
N ASP A 45 6.80 -1.25 -8.45
CA ASP A 45 6.57 -2.19 -7.36
C ASP A 45 7.87 -2.52 -6.61
N ARG A 46 8.98 -2.70 -7.36
CA ARG A 46 10.30 -2.98 -6.77
C ARG A 46 10.83 -1.81 -5.95
N ILE A 47 10.68 -0.58 -6.43
CA ILE A 47 11.18 0.62 -5.75
C ILE A 47 10.28 0.96 -4.56
N GLU A 48 8.97 0.80 -4.67
CA GLU A 48 8.02 1.02 -3.56
C GLU A 48 8.35 0.11 -2.36
N GLN A 49 8.63 -1.18 -2.61
CA GLN A 49 9.10 -2.12 -1.59
C GLN A 49 10.45 -1.71 -0.99
N HIS A 50 11.37 -1.19 -1.82
CA HIS A 50 12.69 -0.77 -1.36
C HIS A 50 12.63 0.49 -0.50
N CYS A 51 11.77 1.44 -0.86
CA CYS A 51 11.58 2.71 -0.16
C CYS A 51 10.59 2.63 0.99
N ASN A 52 9.87 1.51 1.12
CA ASN A 52 8.75 1.33 2.05
C ASN A 52 7.72 2.47 1.93
N ARG A 53 7.37 2.80 0.68
CA ARG A 53 6.47 3.91 0.34
C ARG A 53 5.77 3.63 -0.98
N TYR A 54 4.48 3.95 -1.05
CA TYR A 54 3.74 3.96 -2.30
C TYR A 54 3.88 5.34 -2.97
N PHE A 55 4.23 5.37 -4.25
CA PHE A 55 4.43 6.61 -5.00
C PHE A 55 3.17 7.09 -5.69
N THR A 56 2.17 6.22 -5.79
CA THR A 56 0.93 6.44 -6.51
C THR A 56 -0.23 5.92 -5.65
N ALA A 57 -1.44 6.43 -5.89
CA ALA A 57 -2.60 6.03 -5.11
C ALA A 57 -2.91 4.53 -5.34
N GLN A 58 -2.94 3.77 -4.25
CA GLN A 58 -3.23 2.34 -4.21
C GLN A 58 -4.06 2.02 -2.97
N VAL A 59 -4.84 0.95 -3.02
CA VAL A 59 -5.55 0.43 -1.84
C VAL A 59 -4.80 -0.82 -1.38
N VAL A 60 -4.40 -0.80 -0.11
CA VAL A 60 -3.53 -1.82 0.49
C VAL A 60 -4.11 -2.24 1.82
N ASP A 61 -4.31 -3.53 1.98
CA ASP A 61 -4.62 -4.13 3.27
C ASP A 61 -3.33 -4.35 4.04
N ILE A 62 -3.30 -3.90 5.29
CA ILE A 62 -2.19 -4.11 6.21
C ILE A 62 -2.66 -5.07 7.30
N VAL A 63 -2.16 -6.30 7.23
CA VAL A 63 -2.55 -7.38 8.15
C VAL A 63 -1.49 -7.48 9.24
N TYR A 64 -1.91 -7.29 10.49
CA TYR A 64 -1.06 -7.49 11.66
C TYR A 64 -1.30 -8.88 12.27
N TYR A 65 -0.24 -9.64 12.49
CA TYR A 65 -0.31 -10.98 13.12
C TYR A 65 -0.11 -10.95 14.63
N SER A 66 -0.32 -9.80 15.26
CA SER A 66 -0.16 -9.61 16.70
C SER A 66 -1.47 -9.17 17.36
N THR A 67 -1.52 -9.33 18.67
CA THR A 67 -2.61 -8.78 19.49
C THR A 67 -2.61 -7.25 19.44
N PHE A 68 -3.75 -6.64 19.74
CA PHE A 68 -3.84 -5.20 19.94
C PHE A 68 -2.78 -4.72 20.97
N PRO A 69 -2.19 -3.53 20.77
CA PRO A 69 -1.20 -2.99 21.69
C PRO A 69 -1.81 -2.83 23.09
N LEU A 70 -1.11 -3.34 24.11
CA LEU A 70 -1.51 -3.22 25.50
C LEU A 70 -1.04 -1.86 26.06
N GLY A 71 -1.98 -0.98 26.42
CA GLY A 71 -1.68 0.33 26.99
C GLY A 71 -2.92 1.21 27.20
N THR A 72 -2.75 2.39 27.78
CA THR A 72 -3.79 3.44 27.82
C THR A 72 -4.10 3.91 26.39
N ILE A 73 -5.33 4.37 26.12
CA ILE A 73 -5.79 4.88 24.81
C ILE A 73 -4.84 5.91 24.16
N THR A 74 -4.03 6.63 24.93
CA THR A 74 -3.04 7.59 24.44
C THR A 74 -1.68 6.97 24.04
N GLN A 75 -1.41 5.71 24.40
CA GLN A 75 -0.20 4.96 24.07
C GLN A 75 -0.46 3.69 23.24
N ALA A 76 -1.71 3.24 23.12
CA ALA A 76 -2.09 2.00 22.43
C ALA A 76 -2.52 2.25 20.97
N ALA A 77 -1.72 2.98 20.19
CA ALA A 77 -1.97 3.19 18.76
C ALA A 77 -1.30 2.12 17.90
N ILE A 78 -1.97 1.70 16.82
CA ILE A 78 -1.36 0.88 15.77
C ILE A 78 -0.60 1.82 14.84
N VAL A 79 0.72 1.64 14.75
CA VAL A 79 1.57 2.44 13.85
C VAL A 79 1.48 1.88 12.45
N VAL A 80 0.97 2.69 11.52
CA VAL A 80 0.93 2.36 10.09
C VAL A 80 2.35 2.46 9.51
N PRO A 81 2.85 1.42 8.82
CA PRO A 81 4.24 1.36 8.34
C PRO A 81 4.55 2.27 7.15
N PHE A 82 3.53 2.77 6.44
CA PHE A 82 3.70 3.61 5.25
C PHE A 82 3.36 5.07 5.54
N PRO A 83 4.18 6.02 5.05
CA PRO A 83 3.87 7.44 5.14
C PRO A 83 2.76 7.83 4.13
N ASP A 84 2.09 8.95 4.38
CA ASP A 84 1.08 9.58 3.51
C ASP A 84 -0.17 8.73 3.22
N LEU A 85 -0.76 8.13 4.24
CA LEU A 85 -2.09 7.51 4.12
C LEU A 85 -3.16 8.58 3.94
N SER A 86 -3.96 8.49 2.87
CA SER A 86 -5.01 9.46 2.55
C SER A 86 -6.32 9.20 3.28
N ALA A 87 -6.69 7.93 3.44
CA ALA A 87 -7.91 7.49 4.11
C ALA A 87 -7.77 6.05 4.62
N VAL A 88 -8.61 5.68 5.58
CA VAL A 88 -8.79 4.31 6.06
C VAL A 88 -10.17 3.85 5.62
N ASP A 89 -10.23 2.85 4.73
CA ASP A 89 -11.50 2.33 4.19
C ASP A 89 -12.26 1.48 5.22
N SER A 90 -11.57 0.59 5.94
CA SER A 90 -12.15 -0.22 7.00
C SER A 90 -11.09 -0.73 7.97
N VAL A 91 -11.52 -1.05 9.19
CA VAL A 91 -10.69 -1.74 10.19
C VAL A 91 -11.45 -2.97 10.67
N SER A 92 -10.80 -4.13 10.68
CA SER A 92 -11.38 -5.36 11.21
C SER A 92 -10.34 -6.16 12.00
N TYR A 93 -10.82 -7.02 12.90
CA TYR A 93 -9.97 -7.91 13.67
C TYR A 93 -10.63 -9.28 13.84
N THR A 94 -9.80 -10.30 14.15
CA THR A 94 -10.28 -11.63 14.52
C THR A 94 -10.36 -11.73 16.04
N ASP A 95 -11.50 -12.15 16.57
CA ASP A 95 -11.70 -12.33 18.01
C ASP A 95 -11.13 -13.66 18.54
N THR A 96 -11.35 -13.93 19.84
CA THR A 96 -10.87 -15.14 20.52
C THR A 96 -11.55 -16.43 20.04
N GLU A 97 -12.70 -16.30 19.38
CA GLU A 97 -13.51 -17.38 18.82
C GLU A 97 -13.25 -17.59 17.33
N GLY A 98 -12.43 -16.74 16.70
CA GLY A 98 -12.06 -16.80 15.29
C GLY A 98 -13.04 -16.07 14.35
N ALA A 99 -13.99 -15.30 14.88
CA ALA A 99 -14.88 -14.49 14.06
C ALA A 99 -14.23 -13.15 13.67
N ILE A 100 -14.52 -12.69 12.45
CA ILE A 100 -14.06 -11.39 11.97
C ILE A 100 -15.07 -10.33 12.38
N ILE A 101 -14.61 -9.33 13.13
CA ILE A 101 -15.40 -8.18 13.59
C ILE A 101 -14.91 -6.93 12.86
N VAL A 102 -15.82 -6.20 12.24
CA VAL A 102 -15.56 -4.89 11.62
C VAL A 102 -15.81 -3.79 12.66
N ILE A 103 -14.85 -2.90 12.82
CA ILE A 103 -14.93 -1.76 13.73
C ILE A 103 -15.61 -0.60 12.99
N ALA A 104 -16.57 0.07 13.64
CA ALA A 104 -17.22 1.24 13.06
C ALA A 104 -16.24 2.41 12.95
N ASP A 105 -16.42 3.26 11.92
CA ASP A 105 -15.60 4.46 11.69
C ASP A 105 -15.62 5.45 12.86
N THR A 106 -16.67 5.44 13.67
CA THR A 106 -16.78 6.24 14.90
C THR A 106 -15.92 5.74 16.06
N GLU A 107 -15.42 4.51 16.00
CA GLU A 107 -14.67 3.87 17.09
C GLU A 107 -13.14 3.95 16.91
N TYR A 108 -12.66 4.48 15.78
CA TYR A 108 -11.25 4.74 15.56
C TYR A 108 -10.99 6.15 15.03
N THR A 109 -9.80 6.67 15.29
CA THR A 109 -9.33 7.92 14.71
C THR A 109 -8.02 7.67 13.97
N PHE A 110 -7.87 8.31 12.82
CA PHE A 110 -6.62 8.36 12.09
C PHE A 110 -6.00 9.75 12.29
N ASN A 111 -4.76 9.77 12.80
CA ASN A 111 -3.99 11.01 12.94
C ASN A 111 -2.88 11.00 11.87
N PRO A 112 -3.02 11.80 10.81
CA PRO A 112 -2.07 11.84 9.70
C PRO A 112 -0.70 12.41 10.10
#